data_AF-A0A0C4EFQ5-F1
#
_entry.id   AF-A0A0C4EFQ5-F1
#
_cell.length_a   1.000
_cell.length_b   1.000
_cell.length_c   1.000
_cell.angle_alpha   90.00
_cell.angle_beta   90.00
_cell.angle_gamma   90.00
#
_symmetry.space_group_name_H-M   'P 1'
#
loop_
_entity.id
_entity.type
_entity.pdbx_description
1 polymer ?
#
loop_
_entity_poly.entity_id
_entity_poly.type
_entity_poly.pdbx_seq_one_letter_code
_entity_poly.pdbx_strand_id
1 'polypeptide(L)'
;MLPHDWIAEREGQALYFIAISDAKALTMEECPVWNYYVPKEREESEWDLYHVVLLERDQERALWERKGLGKVFKAAFGQASWDEIKLG
;
A
#
# COMPACT_ATOMS: atom_id res chain seq x y z
N MET A 1 -5.38 10.70 5.73
CA MET A 1 -5.65 10.46 4.30
C MET A 1 -4.84 11.45 3.48
N LEU A 2 -4.37 11.03 2.30
CA LEU A 2 -3.74 11.93 1.34
C LEU A 2 -4.81 12.85 0.71
N PRO A 3 -4.51 14.13 0.43
CA PRO A 3 -5.45 15.03 -0.25
C PRO A 3 -5.84 14.50 -1.63
N HIS A 4 -7.09 14.73 -2.05
CA HIS A 4 -7.59 14.23 -3.34
C HIS A 4 -6.79 14.78 -4.53
N ASP A 5 -6.49 16.09 -4.51
CA ASP A 5 -5.73 16.75 -5.58
C ASP A 5 -4.32 16.14 -5.73
N TRP A 6 -3.68 15.77 -4.61
CA TRP A 6 -2.37 15.12 -4.61
C TRP A 6 -2.40 13.77 -5.32
N ILE A 7 -3.49 13.01 -5.14
CA ILE A 7 -3.70 11.70 -5.78
C ILE A 7 -4.00 11.89 -7.27
N ALA A 8 -4.87 12.84 -7.61
CA ALA A 8 -5.28 13.09 -8.99
C ALA A 8 -4.10 13.48 -9.89
N GLU A 9 -3.17 14.31 -9.39
CA GLU A 9 -1.95 14.69 -10.10
C GLU A 9 -1.03 13.50 -10.46
N ARG A 10 -1.17 12.37 -9.77
CA ARG A 10 -0.30 11.19 -9.88
C ARG A 10 -1.01 9.99 -10.51
N GLU A 11 -2.20 10.20 -11.06
CA GLU A 11 -2.92 9.15 -11.78
C GLU A 11 -2.06 8.63 -12.97
N GLY A 12 -1.91 7.32 -13.06
CA GLY A 12 -1.08 6.67 -14.08
C GLY A 12 0.43 6.68 -13.82
N GLN A 13 0.91 7.27 -12.72
CA GLN A 13 2.32 7.25 -12.33
C GLN A 13 2.63 6.07 -11.39
N ALA A 14 3.83 5.51 -11.52
CA ALA A 14 4.31 4.49 -10.59
C ALA A 14 4.60 5.13 -9.22
N LEU A 15 4.04 4.54 -8.17
CA LEU A 15 4.26 4.95 -6.78
C LEU A 15 5.12 3.91 -6.07
N TYR A 16 5.98 4.37 -5.15
CA TYR A 16 6.89 3.51 -4.39
C TYR A 16 6.31 3.18 -3.02
N PHE A 17 6.23 1.90 -2.71
CA PHE A 17 5.73 1.40 -1.44
C PHE A 17 6.76 0.51 -0.75
N ILE A 18 6.86 0.64 0.56
CA ILE A 18 7.58 -0.33 1.40
C ILE A 18 6.55 -1.11 2.21
N ALA A 19 6.59 -2.43 2.11
CA ALA A 19 5.89 -3.32 3.02
C ALA A 19 6.56 -3.33 4.39
N ILE A 20 5.79 -3.07 5.45
CA ILE A 20 6.31 -2.98 6.83
C ILE A 20 5.92 -4.19 7.65
N SER A 21 4.69 -4.68 7.48
CA SER A 21 4.18 -5.84 8.19
C SER A 21 2.97 -6.43 7.47
N ASP A 22 2.60 -7.66 7.83
CA ASP A 22 1.35 -8.27 7.40
C ASP A 22 0.12 -7.49 7.91
N ALA A 23 -0.91 -7.43 7.09
CA ALA A 23 -2.23 -6.94 7.46
C ALA A 23 -3.23 -8.09 7.32
N LYS A 24 -4.04 -8.32 8.36
CA LYS A 24 -5.00 -9.44 8.38
C LYS A 24 -6.26 -9.19 7.54
N ALA A 25 -6.72 -7.94 7.52
CA ALA A 25 -7.96 -7.55 6.85
C ALA A 25 -8.04 -6.03 6.61
N LEU A 26 -8.98 -5.64 5.74
CA LEU A 26 -9.46 -4.27 5.60
C LEU A 26 -10.54 -3.97 6.65
N THR A 27 -10.58 -2.74 7.14
CA THR A 27 -11.68 -2.26 8.00
C THR A 27 -12.92 -1.94 7.15
N MET A 28 -14.08 -1.78 7.80
CA MET A 28 -15.31 -1.36 7.11
C MET A 28 -15.20 0.03 6.46
N GLU A 29 -14.37 0.92 7.02
CA GLU A 29 -14.11 2.23 6.43
C GLU A 29 -13.26 2.12 5.16
N GLU A 30 -12.31 1.18 5.13
CA GLU A 30 -11.40 0.95 3.99
C GLU A 30 -12.11 0.21 2.83
N CYS A 31 -12.98 -0.75 3.14
CA CYS A 31 -13.75 -1.50 2.15
C CYS A 31 -15.14 -1.84 2.71
N PRO A 32 -16.16 -1.00 2.41
CA PRO A 32 -17.51 -1.22 2.91
C PRO A 32 -18.22 -2.40 2.20
N VAL A 33 -17.74 -2.81 1.02
CA VAL A 33 -18.31 -3.91 0.23
C VAL A 33 -17.42 -5.14 0.37
N TRP A 34 -17.68 -5.96 1.38
CA TRP A 34 -17.14 -7.31 1.42
C TRP A 34 -17.83 -8.16 0.34
N ASN A 35 -17.15 -8.42 -0.78
CA ASN A 35 -17.62 -9.38 -1.77
C ASN A 35 -17.47 -10.80 -1.22
N TYR A 36 -18.49 -11.28 -0.50
CA TYR A 36 -18.56 -12.57 0.21
C TYR A 36 -18.57 -13.84 -0.67
N TYR A 37 -18.13 -13.81 -1.93
CA TYR A 37 -18.22 -14.98 -2.82
C TYR A 37 -16.87 -15.64 -3.07
N VAL A 38 -16.26 -16.16 -2.00
CA VAL A 38 -15.30 -17.26 -2.11
C VAL A 38 -15.69 -18.29 -1.03
N PRO A 39 -16.21 -19.47 -1.40
CA PRO A 39 -16.50 -20.52 -0.44
C PRO A 39 -15.18 -21.15 0.01
N LYS A 40 -14.56 -20.54 1.02
CA LYS A 40 -13.52 -21.16 1.84
C LYS A 40 -13.90 -20.98 3.30
N GLU A 41 -13.62 -22.01 4.08
CA GLU A 41 -14.06 -22.21 5.44
C GLU A 41 -13.82 -20.97 6.32
N ARG A 42 -14.82 -20.66 7.15
CA ARG A 42 -15.21 -19.33 7.66
C ARG A 42 -14.21 -18.62 8.59
N GLU A 43 -13.00 -19.13 8.81
CA GLU A 43 -12.10 -18.61 9.86
C GLU A 43 -10.69 -18.21 9.37
N GLU A 44 -10.30 -18.51 8.11
CA GLU A 44 -8.90 -18.33 7.66
C GLU A 44 -8.69 -17.53 6.37
N SER A 45 -9.69 -16.85 5.82
CA SER A 45 -9.45 -15.93 4.69
C SER A 45 -8.91 -14.58 5.20
N GLU A 46 -7.68 -14.58 5.72
CA GLU A 46 -6.91 -13.34 5.86
C GLU A 46 -6.73 -12.77 4.45
N TRP A 47 -7.12 -11.51 4.27
CA TRP A 47 -6.90 -10.84 2.99
C TRP A 47 -5.38 -10.71 2.89
N ASP A 48 -4.75 -11.42 1.95
CA ASP A 48 -3.30 -11.40 1.72
C ASP A 48 -2.82 -9.96 1.48
N LEU A 49 -2.59 -9.21 2.55
CA LEU A 49 -2.32 -7.77 2.56
C LEU A 49 -1.04 -7.48 3.33
N TYR A 50 -0.38 -6.39 2.95
CA TYR A 50 0.65 -5.74 3.75
C TYR A 50 0.17 -4.37 4.20
N HIS A 51 0.58 -3.97 5.42
CA HIS A 51 0.70 -2.57 5.76
C HIS A 51 1.89 -1.97 4.99
N VAL A 52 1.67 -0.82 4.36
CA VAL A 52 2.68 -0.14 3.56
C VAL A 52 2.86 1.32 3.94
N VAL A 53 4.07 1.83 3.74
CA VAL A 53 4.37 3.25 3.63
C VAL A 53 4.51 3.63 2.16
N LEU A 54 3.82 4.68 1.75
CA LEU A 54 4.04 5.37 0.49
C LEU A 54 5.22 6.33 0.63
N LEU A 55 6.19 6.20 -0.27
CA LEU A 55 7.35 7.06 -0.36
C LEU A 55 7.31 7.88 -1.65
N GLU A 56 7.84 9.10 -1.57
CA GLU A 56 8.16 9.93 -2.72
C GLU A 56 9.61 10.38 -2.61
N ARG A 57 10.33 10.38 -3.73
CA ARG A 57 11.73 10.82 -3.77
C ARG A 57 11.76 12.33 -4.03
N ASP A 58 12.34 13.07 -3.10
CA ASP A 58 12.74 14.45 -3.32
C ASP A 58 13.97 14.45 -4.25
N GLN A 59 13.80 14.99 -5.46
CA GLN A 59 14.87 15.01 -6.45
C GLN A 59 15.98 16.02 -6.13
N GLU A 60 15.66 17.10 -5.42
CA GLU A 60 16.62 18.16 -5.09
C GLU A 60 17.53 17.72 -3.94
N ARG A 61 16.95 17.08 -2.92
CA ARG A 61 17.66 16.63 -1.71
C ARG A 61 18.20 15.20 -1.85
N ALA A 62 17.76 14.47 -2.87
CA ALA A 62 18.04 13.04 -3.06
C ALA A 62 17.65 12.17 -1.86
N LEU A 63 16.60 12.57 -1.12
CA LEU A 63 16.08 11.88 0.06
C LEU A 63 14.70 11.30 -0.22
N TRP A 64 14.35 10.23 0.49
CA TRP A 64 13.01 9.66 0.46
C TRP A 64 12.15 10.22 1.60
N GLU A 65 10.95 10.65 1.26
CA GLU A 65 9.99 11.19 2.22
C GLU A 65 8.76 10.29 2.36
N ARG A 66 8.29 10.11 3.60
CA ARG A 66 7.04 9.42 3.88
C ARG A 66 5.86 10.31 3.54
N LYS A 67 5.01 9.87 2.61
CA LYS A 67 3.79 10.58 2.22
C LYS A 67 2.53 9.99 2.83
N GLY A 68 2.46 8.67 2.98
CA GLY A 68 1.23 8.03 3.44
C GLY A 68 1.43 6.65 4.07
N LEU A 69 0.38 6.18 4.72
CA LEU A 69 0.21 4.80 5.16
C LEU A 69 -0.99 4.20 4.44
N GLY A 70 -0.94 2.90 4.17
CA GLY A 70 -2.06 2.18 3.61
C GLY A 70 -1.91 0.68 3.73
N LYS A 71 -2.82 -0.03 3.05
CA LYS A 71 -2.76 -1.47 2.87
C LYS A 71 -2.82 -1.78 1.38
N VAL A 72 -2.07 -2.78 0.94
CA VAL A 72 -2.10 -3.27 -0.43
C VAL A 72 -2.01 -4.79 -0.45
N PHE A 73 -2.51 -5.40 -1.52
CA PHE A 73 -2.41 -6.84 -1.70
C PHE A 73 -0.96 -7.28 -1.85
N LYS A 74 -0.59 -8.38 -1.17
CA LYS A 74 0.73 -9.01 -1.28
C LYS A 74 1.10 -9.33 -2.72
N ALA A 75 0.11 -9.69 -3.54
CA ALA A 75 0.29 -9.93 -4.98
C ALA A 75 0.86 -8.72 -5.73
N ALA A 76 0.61 -7.49 -5.28
CA ALA A 76 1.18 -6.29 -5.88
C ALA A 76 2.72 -6.21 -5.70
N PHE A 77 3.27 -6.91 -4.69
CA PHE A 77 4.71 -7.03 -4.47
C PHE A 77 5.33 -8.25 -5.17
N GLY A 78 4.57 -9.05 -5.93
CA GLY A 78 5.10 -10.24 -6.60
C GLY A 78 6.24 -9.97 -7.60
N GLN A 79 6.39 -8.71 -8.02
CA GLN A 79 7.48 -8.24 -8.90
C GLN A 79 8.39 -7.21 -8.21
N ALA A 80 8.37 -7.12 -6.88
CA ALA A 80 9.12 -6.09 -6.15
C ALA A 80 10.64 -6.19 -6.36
N SER A 81 11.30 -5.05 -6.56
CA SER A 81 12.75 -4.92 -6.52
C SER A 81 13.22 -4.61 -5.09
N TRP A 82 14.46 -5.00 -4.80
CA TRP A 82 15.15 -4.60 -3.57
C TRP A 82 16.09 -3.45 -3.89
N ASP A 83 15.86 -2.30 -3.26
CA ASP A 83 16.65 -1.09 -3.43
C ASP A 83 17.04 -0.50 -2.07
N GLU A 84 18.26 0.04 -1.94
CA GLU A 84 18.68 0.74 -0.72
C GLU A 84 18.01 2.11 -0.65
N ILE A 85 17.36 2.40 0.48
CA ILE A 85 16.61 3.64 0.71
C ILE A 85 17.25 4.39 1.87
N LYS A 86 17.68 5.63 1.59
CA LYS A 86 18.13 6.58 2.61
C LYS A 86 16.99 7.51 2.99
N LEU A 87 16.61 7.45 4.25
CA LEU A 87 15.57 8.31 4.82
C LEU A 87 16.20 9.61 5.31
N GLY A 88 15.50 10.72 5.05
CA GLY A 88 15.87 12.08 5.46
C GLY A 88 15.25 12.51 6.78
#